data_AF-A0A5S3WZ97-F1
#
_entry.id   AF-A0A5S3WZ97-F1
#
_cell.length_a   1.000
_cell.length_b   1.000
_cell.length_c   1.000
_cell.angle_alpha   90.00
_cell.angle_beta   90.00
_cell.angle_gamma   90.00
#
_symmetry.space_group_name_H-M   'P 1'
#
loop_
_entity.id
_entity.type
_entity.pdbx_description
1 polymer ?
#
loop_
_entity_poly.entity_id
_entity_poly.type
_entity_poly.pdbx_seq_one_letter_code
_entity_poly.pdbx_strand_id
1 'polypeptide(L)'
;MPVLDKFRQYHYDATVKVSDNTRTLALSAVGIVWLFKNQNGGVYEIPNDLLVPLILVVIALALDFGQHVYRSIAWHIKFRIEEKRLGKKEITEETELYASKWINTFAYFVFYGKVLCLVAAYCGLLSYFSSMVNWV
;
A
#
# COMPACT_ATOMS: atom_id res chain seq x y z
N MET A 1 -24.30 10.11 20.71
CA MET A 1 -23.47 8.97 20.24
C MET A 1 -22.87 9.32 18.89
N PRO A 2 -21.57 9.05 18.64
CA PRO A 2 -21.02 9.19 17.30
C PRO A 2 -21.76 8.28 16.32
N VAL A 3 -22.17 8.85 15.18
CA VAL A 3 -22.88 8.15 14.10
C VAL A 3 -21.91 7.19 13.42
N LEU A 4 -22.36 5.98 13.05
CA LEU A 4 -21.54 4.92 12.43
C LEU A 4 -20.70 5.44 11.24
N ASP A 5 -21.23 6.39 10.48
CA ASP A 5 -20.54 7.01 9.35
C ASP A 5 -19.27 7.76 9.74
N LYS A 6 -19.24 8.39 10.92
CA LYS A 6 -18.01 9.06 11.40
C LYS A 6 -16.89 8.06 11.65
N PHE A 7 -17.20 6.88 12.18
CA PHE A 7 -16.18 5.82 12.36
C PHE A 7 -15.67 5.30 11.01
N ARG A 8 -16.57 5.11 10.03
CA ARG A 8 -16.17 4.71 8.66
C ARG A 8 -15.25 5.75 8.03
N GLN A 9 -15.56 7.04 8.21
CA GLN A 9 -14.75 8.13 7.69
C GLN A 9 -13.37 8.17 8.36
N TYR A 10 -13.29 8.12 9.69
CA TYR A 10 -11.99 8.08 10.38
C TYR A 10 -11.14 6.88 9.97
N HIS A 11 -11.76 5.72 9.81
CA HIS A 11 -11.05 4.53 9.30
C HIS A 11 -10.54 4.76 7.87
N TYR A 12 -11.38 5.29 6.98
CA TYR A 12 -10.99 5.60 5.61
C TYR A 12 -9.80 6.57 5.57
N ASP A 13 -9.88 7.68 6.29
CA ASP A 13 -8.83 8.71 6.35
C ASP A 13 -7.51 8.13 6.86
N ALA A 14 -7.56 7.28 7.90
CA ALA A 14 -6.39 6.58 8.41
C ALA A 14 -5.77 5.66 7.35
N THR A 15 -6.57 4.89 6.61
CA THR A 15 -6.04 3.98 5.57
C THR A 15 -5.43 4.72 4.38
N VAL A 16 -5.98 5.88 4.02
CA VAL A 16 -5.39 6.78 3.01
C VAL A 16 -4.03 7.24 3.51
N LYS A 17 -3.96 7.76 4.75
CA LYS A 17 -2.71 8.25 5.32
C LYS A 17 -1.63 7.16 5.44
N VAL A 18 -2.01 5.94 5.82
CA VAL A 18 -1.08 4.80 5.87
C VAL A 18 -0.54 4.47 4.47
N SER A 19 -1.36 4.54 3.43
CA SER A 19 -0.92 4.28 2.05
C SER A 19 0.06 5.35 1.56
N ASP A 20 -0.19 6.62 1.90
CA ASP A 20 0.74 7.71 1.58
C ASP A 20 2.08 7.54 2.31
N ASN A 21 2.03 7.23 3.60
CA ASN A 21 3.23 6.93 4.37
C ASN A 21 3.97 5.69 3.83
N THR A 22 3.24 4.66 3.38
CA THR A 22 3.82 3.45 2.77
C THR A 22 4.69 3.80 1.58
N ARG A 23 4.22 4.68 0.68
CA ARG A 23 5.01 5.13 -0.49
C ARG A 23 6.24 5.91 -0.08
N THR A 24 6.10 6.85 0.84
CA THR A 24 7.23 7.66 1.33
C THR A 24 8.28 6.79 1.99
N LEU A 25 7.88 5.87 2.86
CA LEU A 25 8.76 4.91 3.52
C LEU A 25 9.42 3.97 2.51
N ALA A 26 8.67 3.43 1.55
CA ALA A 26 9.22 2.58 0.50
C ALA A 26 10.31 3.29 -0.32
N LEU A 27 10.06 4.53 -0.77
CA LEU A 27 11.06 5.34 -1.48
C LEU A 27 12.29 5.64 -0.60
N SER A 28 12.06 5.91 0.69
CA SER A 28 13.14 6.13 1.66
C SER A 28 13.98 4.87 1.84
N ALA A 29 13.36 3.70 1.95
CA ALA A 29 14.04 2.41 2.04
C ALA A 29 14.89 2.11 0.80
N VAL A 30 14.38 2.38 -0.41
CA VAL A 30 15.18 2.28 -1.64
C VAL A 30 16.40 3.20 -1.59
N GLY A 31 16.22 4.45 -1.15
CA GLY A 31 17.31 5.40 -0.98
C GLY A 31 18.35 4.95 0.04
N ILE A 32 17.92 4.39 1.17
CA ILE A 32 18.78 3.79 2.18
C ILE A 32 19.60 2.65 1.56
N VAL A 33 18.97 1.67 0.92
CA VAL A 33 19.69 0.54 0.30
C VAL A 33 20.72 1.02 -0.72
N TRP A 34 20.39 2.06 -1.50
CA TRP A 34 21.29 2.64 -2.49
C TRP A 34 22.52 3.32 -1.87
N LEU A 35 22.42 3.83 -0.64
CA LEU A 35 23.53 4.44 0.08
C LEU A 35 24.58 3.39 0.51
N PHE A 36 24.13 2.18 0.82
CA PHE A 36 24.98 1.08 1.32
C PHE A 36 25.43 0.10 0.22
N LYS A 37 25.31 0.46 -1.06
CA LYS A 37 25.89 -0.36 -2.14
C LYS A 37 27.42 -0.28 -2.09
N ASN A 38 28.08 -1.43 -2.20
CA ASN A 38 29.53 -1.52 -2.25
C ASN A 38 30.04 -1.28 -3.66
N GLN A 39 31.27 -0.78 -3.78
CA GLN A 39 31.96 -0.64 -5.05
C GLN A 39 33.12 -1.63 -5.09
N ASN A 40 32.95 -2.72 -5.82
CA ASN A 40 33.99 -3.73 -6.04
C ASN A 40 34.42 -3.70 -7.50
N GLY A 41 35.66 -3.28 -7.77
CA GLY A 41 36.22 -3.30 -9.14
C GLY A 41 35.48 -2.42 -10.16
N GLY A 42 34.77 -1.38 -9.70
CA GLY A 42 33.98 -0.50 -10.57
C GLY A 42 32.53 -0.95 -10.79
N VAL A 43 32.13 -2.10 -10.24
CA VAL A 43 30.73 -2.57 -10.22
C VAL A 43 30.11 -2.20 -8.87
N TYR A 44 28.91 -1.62 -8.92
CA TYR A 44 28.10 -1.38 -7.73
C TYR A 44 27.32 -2.64 -7.38
N GLU A 45 27.56 -3.20 -6.20
CA GLU A 45 26.89 -4.40 -5.70
C GLU A 45 26.12 -4.09 -4.43
N ILE A 46 24.87 -4.54 -4.37
CA ILE A 46 24.03 -4.41 -3.17
C ILE A 46 24.39 -5.58 -2.23
N PRO A 47 24.68 -5.32 -0.94
CA PRO A 47 24.89 -6.37 0.04
C PRO A 47 23.73 -7.38 0.07
N ASN A 48 24.04 -8.67 0.13
CA ASN A 48 23.04 -9.75 0.12
C ASN A 48 21.97 -9.57 1.21
N ASP A 49 22.36 -9.06 2.38
CA ASP A 49 21.46 -8.78 3.51
C ASP A 49 20.39 -7.73 3.20
N LEU A 50 20.66 -6.83 2.23
CA LEU A 50 19.74 -5.77 1.81
C LEU A 50 18.84 -6.16 0.64
N LEU A 51 19.11 -7.30 -0.03
CA LEU A 51 18.28 -7.78 -1.14
C LEU A 51 16.87 -8.15 -0.69
N VAL A 52 16.74 -8.87 0.42
CA VAL A 52 15.42 -9.27 0.95
C VAL A 52 14.58 -8.05 1.35
N PRO A 53 15.08 -7.08 2.14
CA PRO A 53 14.38 -5.82 2.38
C PRO A 53 13.96 -5.11 1.09
N LEU A 54 14.84 -5.03 0.09
CA LEU A 54 14.55 -4.35 -1.17
C LEU A 54 13.43 -5.04 -1.95
N ILE A 55 13.44 -6.36 -2.05
CA ILE A 55 12.38 -7.15 -2.70
C ILE A 55 11.04 -6.92 -1.99
N LEU A 56 11.03 -6.95 -0.65
CA LEU A 56 9.83 -6.69 0.14
C LEU A 56 9.25 -5.28 -0.10
N VAL A 57 10.11 -4.27 -0.25
CA VAL A 57 9.70 -2.90 -0.62
C VAL A 57 9.04 -2.86 -2.00
N VAL A 58 9.63 -3.53 -2.99
CA VAL A 58 9.07 -3.59 -4.35
C VAL A 58 7.71 -4.30 -4.35
N ILE A 59 7.58 -5.41 -3.61
CA ILE A 59 6.29 -6.11 -3.44
C ILE A 59 5.27 -5.19 -2.76
N ALA A 60 5.66 -4.47 -1.70
CA ALA A 60 4.78 -3.53 -1.01
C ALA A 60 4.26 -2.41 -1.95
N LEU A 61 5.13 -1.85 -2.79
CA LEU A 61 4.75 -0.84 -3.79
C LEU A 61 3.84 -1.41 -4.88
N ALA A 62 4.12 -2.63 -5.37
CA ALA A 62 3.28 -3.30 -6.36
C ALA A 62 1.87 -3.57 -5.81
N LEU A 63 1.77 -4.03 -4.56
CA LEU A 63 0.51 -4.24 -3.86
C LEU A 63 -0.21 -2.90 -3.61
N ASP A 64 0.50 -1.84 -3.22
CA ASP A 64 -0.08 -0.50 -3.04
C ASP A 64 -0.71 0.01 -4.34
N PHE A 65 0.06 0.02 -5.43
CA PHE A 65 -0.43 0.45 -6.73
C PHE A 65 -1.59 -0.44 -7.21
N GLY A 66 -1.43 -1.77 -7.12
CA GLY A 66 -2.44 -2.73 -7.51
C GLY A 66 -3.76 -2.58 -6.73
N GLN A 67 -3.70 -2.29 -5.43
CA GLN A 67 -4.88 -2.00 -4.61
C GLN A 67 -5.65 -0.80 -5.16
N HIS A 68 -4.96 0.29 -5.48
CA HIS A 68 -5.59 1.52 -5.98
C HIS A 68 -6.15 1.35 -7.40
N VAL A 69 -5.43 0.65 -8.28
CA VAL A 69 -5.91 0.29 -9.62
C VAL A 69 -7.16 -0.58 -9.53
N TYR A 70 -7.13 -1.63 -8.71
CA TYR A 70 -8.29 -2.51 -8.50
C TYR A 70 -9.50 -1.73 -8.00
N ARG A 71 -9.33 -0.86 -6.98
CA ARG A 71 -10.43 -0.04 -6.45
C ARG A 71 -11.01 0.86 -7.53
N SER A 72 -10.16 1.52 -8.32
CA SER A 72 -10.60 2.40 -9.41
C SER A 72 -11.47 1.64 -10.43
N ILE A 73 -10.98 0.49 -10.91
CA ILE A 73 -11.69 -0.34 -11.88
C ILE A 73 -12.99 -0.90 -11.29
N ALA A 74 -12.94 -1.48 -10.09
CA ALA A 74 -14.09 -2.12 -9.45
C ALA A 74 -15.23 -1.12 -9.21
N TRP A 75 -14.91 0.08 -8.73
CA TRP A 75 -15.92 1.14 -8.55
C TRP A 75 -16.43 1.69 -9.87
N HIS A 76 -15.56 1.86 -10.88
CA HIS A 76 -16.01 2.26 -12.21
C HIS A 76 -17.00 1.26 -12.82
N ILE A 77 -16.70 -0.04 -12.76
CA ILE A 77 -17.60 -1.09 -13.24
C ILE A 77 -18.92 -1.07 -12.49
N LYS A 78 -18.89 -0.98 -11.15
CA LYS A 78 -20.12 -0.93 -10.34
C LYS A 78 -20.98 0.28 -10.68
N PHE A 79 -20.38 1.46 -10.78
CA PHE A 79 -21.08 2.67 -11.19
C PHE A 79 -21.78 2.49 -12.53
N ARG A 80 -21.09 1.92 -13.53
CA ARG A 80 -21.66 1.70 -14.87
C ARG A 80 -22.78 0.65 -14.90
N ILE A 81 -22.72 -0.37 -14.03
CA ILE A 81 -23.78 -1.37 -13.90
C ILE A 81 -25.03 -0.74 -13.29
N GLU A 82 -24.87 0.05 -12.22
CA GLU A 82 -25.99 0.73 -11.56
C GLU A 82 -26.63 1.79 -12.47
N GLU A 83 -25.82 2.54 -13.22
CA GLU A 83 -26.28 3.51 -14.24
C GLU A 83 -27.18 2.86 -15.30
N LYS A 84 -26.86 1.63 -15.70
CA LYS A 84 -27.68 0.86 -16.65
C LYS A 84 -28.92 0.26 -15.99
N ARG A 85 -28.86 -0.12 -14.71
CA ARG A 85 -29.95 -0.79 -13.99
C ARG A 85 -31.09 0.16 -13.62
N LEU A 86 -30.76 1.33 -13.08
CA LEU A 86 -31.74 2.32 -12.61
C LEU A 86 -32.17 3.29 -13.73
N GLY A 87 -31.43 3.31 -14.85
CA GLY A 87 -31.62 4.29 -15.90
C GLY A 87 -31.11 5.68 -15.48
N LYS A 88 -30.58 6.45 -16.45
CA LYS A 88 -29.92 7.76 -16.20
C LYS A 88 -30.76 8.80 -15.45
N LYS A 89 -32.08 8.61 -15.32
CA LYS A 89 -33.00 9.59 -14.72
C LYS A 89 -33.28 9.36 -13.23
N GLU A 90 -33.00 8.17 -12.69
CA GLU A 90 -33.31 7.82 -11.28
C GLU A 90 -32.08 7.87 -10.36
N ILE A 91 -30.86 8.04 -10.90
CA ILE A 91 -29.65 8.22 -10.09
C ILE A 91 -29.48 9.71 -9.78
N THR A 92 -30.02 10.15 -8.64
CA THR A 92 -29.68 11.42 -8.00
C THR A 92 -28.44 11.29 -7.11
N GLU A 93 -27.75 12.39 -6.81
CA GLU A 93 -26.61 12.43 -5.88
C GLU A 93 -26.94 11.87 -4.48
N GLU A 94 -28.22 11.83 -4.12
CA GLU A 94 -28.75 11.30 -2.86
C GLU A 94 -29.05 9.78 -2.90
N THR A 95 -28.85 9.11 -4.04
CA THR A 95 -29.14 7.68 -4.14
C THR A 95 -28.09 6.88 -3.37
N GLU A 96 -28.45 6.35 -2.20
CA GLU A 96 -27.60 5.46 -1.42
C GLU A 96 -27.37 4.13 -2.15
N LEU A 97 -26.28 4.05 -2.92
CA LEU A 97 -25.87 2.81 -3.55
C LEU A 97 -25.17 1.91 -2.52
N TYR A 98 -25.74 0.74 -2.26
CA TYR A 98 -25.14 -0.26 -1.38
C TYR A 98 -23.78 -0.69 -1.90
N ALA A 99 -22.72 -0.29 -1.17
CA ALA A 99 -21.35 -0.69 -1.43
C ALA A 99 -21.23 -2.23 -1.36
N SER A 100 -20.72 -2.84 -2.44
CA SER A 100 -20.46 -4.28 -2.44
C SER A 100 -19.36 -4.61 -1.45
N LYS A 101 -19.68 -5.40 -0.41
CA LYS A 101 -18.73 -5.82 0.63
C LYS A 101 -17.47 -6.46 0.05
N TRP A 102 -17.61 -7.27 -1.00
CA TRP A 102 -16.49 -7.98 -1.66
C TRP A 102 -15.42 -7.05 -2.25
N ILE A 103 -15.81 -5.91 -2.82
CA ILE A 103 -14.86 -4.93 -3.38
C ILE A 103 -13.96 -4.39 -2.27
N ASN A 104 -14.56 -4.05 -1.13
CA ASN A 104 -13.82 -3.52 0.01
C ASN A 104 -12.99 -4.61 0.70
N THR A 105 -13.52 -5.82 0.87
CA THR A 105 -12.80 -6.92 1.54
C THR A 105 -11.49 -7.26 0.81
N PHE A 106 -11.53 -7.41 -0.52
CA PHE A 106 -10.31 -7.69 -1.28
C PHE A 106 -9.31 -6.53 -1.21
N ALA A 107 -9.79 -5.28 -1.32
CA ALA A 107 -8.94 -4.11 -1.19
C ALA A 107 -8.27 -4.02 0.19
N TYR A 108 -8.97 -4.41 1.26
CA TYR A 108 -8.39 -4.47 2.61
C TYR A 108 -7.40 -5.62 2.79
N PHE A 109 -7.66 -6.78 2.18
CA PHE A 109 -6.69 -7.88 2.18
C PHE A 109 -5.35 -7.45 1.57
N VAL A 110 -5.37 -6.82 0.39
CA VAL A 110 -4.17 -6.27 -0.26
C VAL A 110 -3.53 -5.16 0.58
N PHE A 111 -4.34 -4.29 1.20
CA PHE A 111 -3.88 -3.23 2.09
C PHE A 111 -3.07 -3.74 3.29
N TYR A 112 -3.54 -4.78 3.98
CA TYR A 112 -2.78 -5.32 5.10
C TYR A 112 -1.53 -6.07 4.61
N GLY A 113 -1.62 -6.78 3.47
CA GLY A 113 -0.48 -7.45 2.85
C GLY A 113 0.68 -6.49 2.55
N LYS A 114 0.41 -5.32 1.94
CA LYS A 114 1.47 -4.33 1.67
C LYS A 114 2.10 -3.77 2.94
N VAL A 115 1.28 -3.52 3.98
CA VAL A 115 1.78 -2.98 5.25
C VAL A 115 2.71 -4.00 5.92
N LEU A 116 2.33 -5.28 5.94
CA LEU A 116 3.18 -6.34 6.47
C LEU A 116 4.50 -6.47 5.71
N CYS A 117 4.46 -6.40 4.37
CA CYS A 117 5.68 -6.42 3.55
C CYS A 117 6.61 -5.24 3.89
N LEU A 118 6.05 -4.04 4.03
CA LEU A 118 6.84 -2.85 4.36
C LEU A 118 7.42 -2.94 5.78
N VAL A 119 6.65 -3.39 6.77
CA VAL A 119 7.14 -3.61 8.13
C VAL A 119 8.29 -4.63 8.13
N ALA A 120 8.12 -5.76 7.44
CA ALA A 120 9.17 -6.77 7.33
C ALA A 120 10.44 -6.23 6.65
N ALA A 121 10.29 -5.40 5.62
CA ALA A 121 11.43 -4.73 4.99
C ALA A 121 12.20 -3.85 5.97
N TYR A 122 11.49 -3.03 6.76
CA TYR A 122 12.11 -2.17 7.77
C TYR A 122 12.75 -2.96 8.91
N CYS A 123 12.16 -4.08 9.33
CA CYS A 123 12.81 -4.99 10.27
C CYS A 123 14.13 -5.53 9.71
N GLY A 124 14.18 -5.89 8.42
CA GLY A 124 15.42 -6.33 7.77
C GLY A 124 16.47 -5.23 7.68
N LEU A 125 16.08 -3.99 7.35
CA LEU A 125 16.99 -2.84 7.38
C LEU A 125 17.55 -2.58 8.78
N LEU A 126 16.71 -2.64 9.81
CA LEU A 126 17.15 -2.49 11.21
C LEU A 126 18.10 -3.60 11.65
N SER A 127 17.86 -4.83 11.21
CA SER A 127 18.75 -5.96 11.48
C SER A 127 20.12 -5.74 10.84
N TYR A 128 20.16 -5.25 9.60
CA TYR A 128 21.41 -4.92 8.91
C TYR A 128 22.20 -3.80 9.62
N PHE A 129 21.52 -2.77 10.12
CA PHE A 129 22.21 -1.73 10.89
C PHE A 129 22.71 -2.24 12.25
N SER A 130 21.96 -3.12 12.88
CA SER A 130 22.34 -3.70 14.16
C SER A 130 23.58 -4.61 14.03
N SER A 131 23.69 -5.38 12.93
CA SER A 131 24.90 -6.17 12.66
C SER A 131 26.12 -5.28 12.38
N MET A 132 25.93 -4.13 11.74
CA MET A 132 27.00 -3.16 11.51
C MET A 132 27.45 -2.45 12.80
N VAL A 133 26.53 -2.08 13.70
CA VAL A 133 26.88 -1.43 14.97
C VAL A 133 27.63 -2.37 15.92
N ASN A 134 27.25 -3.64 15.99
CA ASN A 134 27.95 -4.63 16.83
C ASN A 134 29.39 -4.93 16.35
N TRP A 135 29.76 -4.47 15.16
CA TRP A 135 31.11 -4.62 14.60
C TRP A 135 32.04 -3.46 14.98
N VAL A 136 31.50 -2.32 15.45
CA VAL A 136 32.26 -1.14 15.91
C VAL A 136 32.54 -1.23 17.40
#